data_AF-A0A1F7RGS8-F1
#
_entry.id   AF-A0A1F7RGS8-F1
#
_cell.length_a   1.000
_cell.length_b   1.000
_cell.length_c   1.000
_cell.angle_alpha   90.00
_cell.angle_beta   90.00
_cell.angle_gamma   90.00
#
_symmetry.space_group_name_H-M   'P 1'
#
loop_
_entity.id
_entity.type
_entity.pdbx_description
1 polymer ?
#
loop_
_entity_poly.entity_id
_entity_poly.type
_entity_poly.pdbx_seq_one_letter_code
_entity_poly.pdbx_strand_id
1 'polypeptide(L)'
;MRQESAGAAGSVGGQGKAVRGDWKMFALIMEGKKPVRISLKCDPQLAETLRAKYDTVMPGYHLNKKHWNTFVLTGQLNDQEIKDLIRHSYDLVKNNKQ
;
A
#
# COMPACT_ATOMS: atom_id res chain seq x y z
N MET A 1 23.99 -17.94 59.06
CA MET A 1 24.52 -17.22 57.90
C MET A 1 24.81 -18.22 56.79
N ARG A 2 23.85 -18.42 55.86
CA ARG A 2 24.05 -18.74 54.43
C ARG A 2 22.66 -18.70 53.78
N GLN A 3 22.49 -17.80 52.82
CA GLN A 3 21.34 -17.74 51.93
C GLN A 3 21.42 -18.90 50.92
N GLU A 4 20.29 -19.30 50.35
CA GLU A 4 20.04 -19.20 48.89
C GLU A 4 18.60 -19.64 48.56
N SER A 5 18.14 -19.14 47.42
CA SER A 5 16.76 -18.80 47.03
C SER A 5 16.36 -19.48 45.73
N ALA A 6 15.04 -19.61 45.49
CA ALA A 6 14.29 -19.72 44.21
C ALA A 6 13.13 -20.71 44.41
N GLY A 7 11.89 -20.52 43.97
CA GLY A 7 11.35 -19.69 42.89
C GLY A 7 10.40 -20.59 42.10
N ALA A 8 9.09 -20.38 42.21
CA ALA A 8 8.10 -21.03 41.33
C ALA A 8 6.82 -20.18 41.25
N ALA A 9 6.87 -19.10 40.47
CA ALA A 9 5.66 -18.48 39.94
C ALA A 9 5.24 -19.27 38.69
N GLY A 10 4.31 -20.19 38.84
CA GLY A 10 3.70 -20.91 37.72
C GLY A 10 2.76 -19.98 36.95
N SER A 11 3.25 -19.32 35.91
CA SER A 11 2.39 -18.69 34.90
C SER A 11 2.01 -19.75 33.87
N VAL A 12 0.75 -20.19 33.87
CA VAL A 12 0.17 -20.97 32.77
C VAL A 12 -0.10 -20.01 31.63
N GLY A 13 0.95 -19.73 30.84
CA GLY A 13 0.85 -18.98 29.59
C GLY A 13 0.35 -19.89 28.48
N GLY A 14 -0.95 -19.85 28.20
CA GLY A 14 -1.51 -20.44 26.98
C GLY A 14 -0.82 -19.80 25.77
N GLN A 15 -0.06 -20.59 25.01
CA GLN A 15 0.64 -20.14 23.80
C GLN A 15 -0.35 -19.90 22.66
N GLY A 16 -1.02 -18.74 22.67
CA GLY A 16 -1.68 -18.22 21.47
C GLY A 16 -0.63 -17.78 20.45
N LYS A 17 -0.45 -18.52 19.36
CA LYS A 17 0.35 -18.02 18.23
C LYS A 17 -0.43 -16.90 17.55
N ALA A 18 0.06 -15.66 17.66
CA ALA A 18 -0.41 -14.57 16.83
C ALA A 18 -0.04 -14.86 15.37
N VAL A 19 -1.03 -15.19 14.54
CA VAL A 19 -0.85 -15.31 13.10
C VAL A 19 -0.96 -13.91 12.51
N ARG A 20 0.16 -13.32 12.08
CA ARG A 20 0.15 -12.06 11.32
C ARG A 20 -0.23 -12.40 9.88
N GLY A 21 -1.30 -11.80 9.37
CA GLY A 21 -1.67 -11.91 7.96
C GLY A 21 -0.88 -10.94 7.09
N ASP A 22 -0.53 -11.37 5.87
CA ASP A 22 0.12 -10.54 4.86
C ASP A 22 -0.90 -9.70 4.10
N TRP A 23 -1.25 -8.53 4.66
CA TRP A 23 -2.14 -7.58 4.00
C TRP A 23 -1.35 -6.71 3.02
N LYS A 24 -1.73 -6.72 1.73
CA LYS A 24 -1.12 -5.89 0.70
C LYS A 24 -2.14 -4.91 0.12
N MET A 25 -1.87 -3.61 0.27
CA MET A 25 -2.67 -2.54 -0.34
C MET A 25 -2.32 -2.34 -1.82
N PHE A 26 -3.32 -2.06 -2.66
CA PHE A 26 -3.16 -1.75 -4.08
C PHE A 26 -3.79 -0.41 -4.50
N ALA A 27 -4.73 0.14 -3.72
CA ALA A 27 -5.35 1.44 -4.02
C ALA A 27 -5.63 2.21 -2.74
N LEU A 28 -5.53 3.54 -2.81
CA LEU A 28 -5.92 4.48 -1.76
C LEU A 28 -6.75 5.59 -2.38
N ILE A 29 -7.96 5.81 -1.88
CA ILE A 29 -8.83 6.90 -2.32
C ILE A 29 -8.77 8.00 -1.26
N MET A 30 -8.44 9.23 -1.67
CA MET A 30 -8.54 10.39 -0.79
C MET A 30 -9.94 10.97 -0.88
N GLU A 31 -10.76 10.64 0.12
CA GLU A 31 -12.10 11.21 0.28
C GLU A 31 -12.03 12.71 0.64
N GLY A 32 -13.07 13.46 0.32
CA GLY A 32 -13.18 14.89 0.64
C GLY A 32 -12.37 15.85 -0.26
N LYS A 33 -11.58 15.33 -1.22
CA LYS A 33 -10.93 16.15 -2.25
C LYS A 33 -11.83 16.30 -3.47
N LYS A 34 -11.86 17.51 -4.05
CA LYS A 34 -12.47 17.80 -5.36
C LYS A 34 -11.41 18.46 -6.25
N PRO A 35 -10.98 17.83 -7.36
CA PRO A 35 -11.38 16.52 -7.85
C PRO A 35 -10.89 15.36 -6.97
N VAL A 36 -11.53 14.20 -7.08
CA VAL A 36 -11.15 13.00 -6.32
C VAL A 36 -9.72 12.61 -6.68
N ARG A 37 -8.96 12.14 -5.69
CA ARG A 37 -7.60 11.65 -5.90
C ARG A 37 -7.49 10.19 -5.52
N ILE A 38 -6.90 9.40 -6.40
CA ILE A 38 -6.63 7.98 -6.16
C ILE A 38 -5.12 7.74 -6.26
N SER A 39 -4.55 7.01 -5.32
CA SER A 39 -3.16 6.55 -5.39
C SER A 39 -3.11 5.06 -5.68
N LEU A 40 -2.35 4.68 -6.71
CA LEU A 40 -2.23 3.31 -7.19
C LEU A 40 -0.75 2.92 -7.26
N LYS A 41 -0.48 1.62 -7.09
CA LYS A 41 0.83 1.07 -7.40
C LYS A 41 1.01 0.98 -8.92
N CYS A 42 2.23 1.23 -9.37
CA CYS A 42 2.64 1.16 -10.75
C CYS A 42 4.02 0.53 -10.85
N ASP A 43 4.30 0.00 -12.04
CA ASP A 43 5.66 -0.32 -12.42
C ASP A 43 6.46 1.01 -12.50
N PRO A 44 7.72 1.08 -12.04
CA PRO A 44 8.48 2.33 -12.05
C PRO A 44 8.60 2.99 -13.43
N GLN A 45 8.74 2.20 -14.50
CA GLN A 45 8.90 2.73 -15.85
C GLN A 45 7.57 3.26 -16.41
N LEU A 46 6.47 2.55 -16.14
CA LEU A 46 5.13 3.05 -16.43
C LEU A 46 4.84 4.32 -15.62
N ALA A 47 5.26 4.38 -14.36
CA ALA A 47 5.04 5.53 -13.49
C ALA A 47 5.69 6.81 -14.04
N GLU A 48 6.93 6.71 -14.52
CA GLU A 48 7.63 7.83 -15.15
C GLU A 48 6.95 8.26 -16.44
N THR A 49 6.55 7.30 -17.28
CA THR A 49 5.83 7.58 -18.54
C THR A 49 4.51 8.32 -18.28
N LEU A 50 3.73 7.88 -17.30
CA LEU A 50 2.45 8.52 -16.95
C LEU A 50 2.64 9.94 -16.42
N ARG A 51 3.67 10.18 -15.59
CA ARG A 51 3.99 11.52 -15.07
C ARG A 51 4.49 12.46 -16.17
N ALA A 52 5.19 11.93 -17.17
CA ALA A 52 5.62 12.72 -18.32
C ALA A 52 4.46 13.04 -19.28
N LYS A 53 3.45 12.17 -19.35
CA LYS A 53 2.31 12.30 -20.27
C LYS A 53 1.17 13.16 -19.71
N TYR A 54 0.92 13.11 -18.40
CA TYR A 54 -0.25 13.73 -17.79
C TYR A 54 0.13 14.61 -16.59
N ASP A 55 -0.21 15.89 -16.65
CA ASP A 55 -0.01 16.85 -15.55
C ASP A 55 -0.78 16.48 -14.26
N THR A 56 -1.83 15.67 -14.41
CA THR A 56 -2.67 15.20 -13.30
C THR A 56 -2.12 13.99 -12.57
N VAL A 57 -0.97 13.47 -13.01
CA VAL A 57 -0.28 12.33 -12.40
C VAL A 57 0.93 12.81 -11.63
N MET A 58 0.88 12.64 -10.31
CA MET A 58 1.96 13.04 -9.40
C MET A 58 2.61 11.82 -8.75
N PRO A 59 3.86 11.95 -8.26
CA PRO A 59 4.43 10.96 -7.35
C PRO A 59 3.52 10.74 -6.13
N GLY A 60 3.43 9.49 -5.65
CA GLY A 60 2.56 9.13 -4.54
C GLY A 60 2.75 10.01 -3.31
N TYR A 61 1.69 10.71 -2.90
CA TYR A 61 1.71 11.59 -1.72
C TYR A 61 1.86 10.76 -0.44
N HIS A 62 2.92 11.02 0.35
CA HIS A 62 3.30 10.27 1.56
C HIS A 62 3.61 8.76 1.36
N LEU A 63 3.74 8.30 0.11
CA LEU A 63 3.98 6.90 -0.23
C LEU A 63 5.37 6.70 -0.85
N ASN A 64 5.78 5.45 -1.05
CA ASN A 64 7.01 5.16 -1.80
C ASN A 64 6.84 5.62 -3.26
N LYS A 65 7.40 6.79 -3.57
CA LYS A 65 7.30 7.49 -4.86
C LYS A 65 7.84 6.69 -6.04
N LYS A 66 8.63 5.62 -5.82
CA LYS A 66 9.08 4.72 -6.88
C LYS A 66 7.95 3.83 -7.39
N HIS A 67 7.05 3.43 -6.50
CA HIS A 67 6.01 2.45 -6.79
C HIS A 67 4.61 3.03 -6.78
N TRP A 68 4.40 4.22 -6.22
CA TRP A 68 3.09 4.82 -6.10
C TRP A 68 2.96 6.10 -6.92
N ASN A 69 1.83 6.23 -7.59
CA ASN A 69 1.38 7.45 -8.26
C ASN A 69 0.05 7.91 -7.66
N THR A 70 -0.15 9.22 -7.58
CA THR A 70 -1.44 9.84 -7.27
C THR A 70 -2.02 10.45 -8.53
N PHE A 71 -3.20 9.99 -8.92
CA PHE A 71 -3.98 10.45 -10.05
C PHE A 71 -5.06 11.41 -9.56
N VAL A 72 -5.08 12.63 -10.10
CA VAL A 72 -6.16 13.60 -9.86
C VAL A 72 -7.22 13.41 -10.95
N LEU A 73 -8.43 13.00 -10.56
CA LEU A 73 -9.50 12.66 -11.51
C LEU A 73 -10.21 13.91 -12.03
N THR A 74 -9.51 14.69 -12.86
CA THR A 74 -10.02 15.93 -13.48
C THR A 74 -10.74 15.69 -14.80
N GLY A 75 -10.67 14.46 -15.34
CA GLY A 75 -11.17 14.10 -16.67
C GLY A 75 -10.08 14.01 -17.76
N GLN A 76 -8.81 14.28 -17.44
CA GLN A 76 -7.70 14.09 -18.39
C GLN A 76 -7.46 12.61 -18.74
N LEU A 77 -7.70 11.72 -17.77
CA LEU A 77 -7.75 10.28 -17.95
C LEU A 77 -9.22 9.86 -18.06
N ASN A 78 -9.54 9.06 -19.07
CA ASN A 78 -10.88 8.51 -19.21
C ASN A 78 -11.11 7.33 -18.26
N ASP A 79 -12.38 6.95 -18.07
CA ASP A 79 -12.78 5.89 -17.14
C ASP A 79 -12.11 4.54 -17.43
N GLN A 80 -11.87 4.22 -18.70
CA GLN A 80 -11.24 2.97 -19.09
C GLN A 80 -9.76 2.96 -18.70
N GLU A 81 -9.04 4.05 -18.97
CA GLU A 81 -7.64 4.21 -18.53
C GLU A 81 -7.52 4.07 -17.02
N ILE A 82 -8.41 4.70 -16.24
CA ILE A 82 -8.41 4.57 -14.77
C ILE A 82 -8.66 3.12 -14.33
N LYS A 83 -9.64 2.43 -14.93
CA LYS A 83 -9.92 1.02 -14.62
C LYS A 83 -8.74 0.11 -14.94
N ASP A 84 -8.04 0.36 -16.04
CA ASP A 84 -6.87 -0.42 -16.43
C ASP A 84 -5.68 -0.17 -15.49
N LEU A 85 -5.49 1.07 -15.02
CA LEU A 85 -4.50 1.39 -13.99
C LEU A 85 -4.81 0.72 -12.64
N ILE A 86 -6.10 0.64 -12.26
CA ILE A 86 -6.52 -0.07 -11.05
C ILE A 86 -6.22 -1.57 -11.18
N ARG A 87 -6.56 -2.18 -12.33
CA ARG A 87 -6.26 -3.59 -12.62
C ARG A 87 -4.75 -3.85 -12.58
N HIS A 88 -3.95 -2.99 -13.22
CA HIS A 88 -2.48 -3.06 -13.19
C HIS A 88 -1.94 -3.05 -11.75
N SER A 89 -2.43 -2.13 -10.93
CA SER A 89 -2.04 -2.05 -9.52
C SER A 89 -2.38 -3.32 -8.72
N TYR A 90 -3.57 -3.88 -8.95
CA TYR A 90 -4.01 -5.12 -8.34
C TYR A 90 -3.13 -6.31 -8.76
N ASP A 91 -2.88 -6.46 -10.06
CA ASP A 91 -2.06 -7.56 -10.59
C ASP A 91 -0.62 -7.49 -10.10
N LEU A 92 -0.05 -6.27 -9.99
CA LEU A 92 1.27 -6.06 -9.37
C LEU A 92 1.33 -6.56 -7.92
N VAL A 93 0.29 -6.32 -7.14
CA VAL A 93 0.24 -6.74 -5.74
C VAL A 93 0.02 -8.24 -5.59
N LYS A 94 -0.84 -8.81 -6.45
CA LYS A 94 -1.10 -10.24 -6.51
C LYS A 94 0.14 -11.04 -6.90
N ASN A 95 0.90 -10.55 -7.87
CA ASN A 95 2.03 -11.28 -8.47
C ASN A 95 3.37 -11.04 -7.77
N ASN A 96 3.50 -9.99 -6.95
CA ASN A 96 4.65 -9.84 -6.07
C ASN A 96 4.60 -10.91 -4.96
N LYS A 97 5.18 -12.07 -5.23
CA LYS A 97 5.62 -13.01 -4.19
C LYS A 97 6.77 -12.32 -3.44
N GLN A 98 6.65 -12.19 -2.12
CA GLN A 98 7.74 -11.69 -1.28
C GLN A 98 8.90 -12.68 -1.31
#